data_AF-A0A8R1I3M2-F1
#
_entry.id   AF-A0A8R1I3M2-F1
#
_cell.length_a   1.000
_cell.length_b   1.000
_cell.length_c   1.000
_cell.angle_alpha   90.00
_cell.angle_beta   90.00
_cell.angle_gamma   90.00
#
_symmetry.space_group_name_H-M   'P 1'
#
loop_
_entity.id
_entity.type
_entity.pdbx_description
1 polymer ?
#
loop_
_entity_poly.entity_id
_entity_poly.type
_entity_poly.pdbx_seq_one_letter_code
_entity_poly.pdbx_strand_id
1 'polypeptide(L)'
;MEIPPPFVLPRRSSLCHSLIPERQSIDKLTPTFSEATLEEAQPVEQAGFRRSFSTIDHIHSIERLLEVGCEYQQPITLVFIAFDKAFDSVVPQAIWKSL
;
A
#
# COMPACT_ATOMS: atom_id res chain seq x y z
N MET A 1 -46.60 -15.78 46.09
CA MET A 1 -45.36 -15.23 45.48
C MET A 1 -45.13 -16.10 44.25
N GLU A 2 -45.82 -15.77 43.16
CA GLU A 2 -45.80 -16.57 41.92
C GLU A 2 -44.49 -16.28 41.19
N ILE A 3 -43.70 -17.32 40.93
CA ILE A 3 -42.44 -17.21 40.18
C ILE A 3 -42.82 -17.07 38.70
N PRO A 4 -42.42 -16.01 37.98
CA PRO A 4 -42.73 -15.88 36.57
C PRO A 4 -42.00 -16.96 35.76
N PRO A 5 -42.62 -17.50 34.68
CA PRO A 5 -41.99 -18.54 33.87
C PRO A 5 -40.76 -18.01 33.13
N PRO A 6 -39.79 -18.88 32.78
CA PRO A 6 -38.57 -18.47 32.10
C PRO A 6 -38.87 -17.90 30.70
N PHE A 7 -38.21 -16.79 30.37
CA PHE A 7 -38.30 -16.14 29.07
C PHE A 7 -37.67 -17.05 27.99
N VAL A 8 -38.50 -17.67 27.15
CA VAL A 8 -38.04 -18.50 26.03
C VAL A 8 -37.76 -17.60 24.83
N LEU A 9 -36.48 -17.40 24.50
CA LEU A 9 -36.09 -16.76 23.24
C LEU A 9 -36.49 -17.66 22.05
N PRO A 10 -36.98 -17.10 20.94
CA PRO A 10 -37.29 -17.91 19.77
C PRO A 10 -36.00 -18.52 19.20
N ARG A 11 -36.00 -19.84 18.98
CA ARG A 11 -34.93 -20.54 18.25
C ARG A 11 -34.80 -19.89 16.87
N ARG A 12 -33.64 -19.29 16.58
CA ARG A 12 -33.27 -18.89 15.21
C ARG A 12 -33.35 -20.13 14.32
N SER A 13 -34.34 -20.14 13.44
CA SER A 13 -34.47 -21.10 12.36
C SER A 13 -33.22 -21.05 11.47
N SER A 14 -32.57 -22.19 11.34
CA SER A 14 -31.40 -22.44 10.52
C SER A 14 -31.77 -22.53 9.04
N LEU A 15 -32.07 -21.40 8.40
CA LEU A 15 -32.23 -21.34 6.94
C LEU A 15 -31.77 -19.98 6.41
N CYS A 16 -30.45 -19.77 6.42
CA CYS A 16 -29.79 -18.83 5.52
C CYS A 16 -28.61 -19.56 4.87
N HIS A 17 -28.93 -20.55 4.04
CA HIS A 17 -27.96 -21.30 3.25
C HIS A 17 -28.33 -21.14 1.77
N SER A 18 -28.20 -19.93 1.22
CA SER A 18 -28.11 -19.71 -0.23
C SER A 18 -27.69 -18.29 -0.56
N LEU A 19 -26.61 -18.19 -1.34
CA LEU A 19 -26.21 -17.05 -2.18
C LEU A 19 -25.51 -15.88 -1.46
N ILE A 20 -24.45 -16.19 -0.71
CA ILE A 20 -23.28 -15.32 -0.73
C ILE A 20 -22.49 -15.77 -1.97
N PRO A 21 -22.35 -14.94 -3.03
CA PRO A 21 -21.40 -15.27 -4.08
C PRO A 21 -20.03 -15.35 -3.40
N GLU A 22 -19.37 -16.49 -3.55
CA GLU A 22 -17.93 -16.66 -3.29
C GLU A 22 -17.24 -15.37 -3.74
N ARG A 23 -16.71 -14.61 -2.79
CA ARG A 23 -15.84 -13.48 -3.11
C ARG A 23 -14.62 -14.10 -3.78
N GLN A 24 -14.66 -14.20 -5.11
CA GLN A 24 -13.46 -14.47 -5.88
C GLN A 24 -12.43 -13.44 -5.42
N SER A 25 -11.26 -13.92 -4.97
CA SER A 25 -10.15 -13.06 -4.59
C SER A 25 -9.96 -12.02 -5.67
N ILE A 26 -10.05 -10.75 -5.30
CA ILE A 26 -9.96 -9.61 -6.23
C ILE A 26 -8.63 -9.67 -7.01
N ASP A 27 -7.64 -10.40 -6.50
CA ASP A 27 -6.34 -10.71 -7.10
C ASP A 27 -6.40 -11.44 -8.45
N LYS A 28 -7.53 -12.06 -8.80
CA LYS A 28 -7.62 -12.89 -10.03
C LYS A 28 -8.18 -12.15 -11.25
N LEU A 29 -8.58 -10.89 -11.11
CA LEU A 29 -9.18 -10.10 -12.19
C LEU A 29 -8.55 -8.71 -12.26
N THR A 30 -7.28 -8.64 -12.66
CA THR A 30 -6.70 -7.39 -13.17
C THR A 30 -6.14 -7.60 -14.59
N PRO A 31 -6.48 -6.71 -15.54
CA PRO A 31 -6.07 -6.83 -16.92
C PRO A 31 -4.59 -6.44 -17.05
N THR A 32 -3.75 -7.34 -17.56
CA THR A 32 -2.52 -7.07 -18.35
C THR A 32 -1.57 -5.93 -17.92
N PHE A 33 -1.48 -5.56 -16.64
CA PHE A 33 -0.46 -4.63 -16.15
C PHE A 33 0.59 -5.42 -15.38
N SER A 34 1.69 -5.71 -16.08
CA SER A 34 2.74 -6.60 -15.57
C SER A 34 3.69 -5.87 -14.61
N GLU A 35 4.22 -6.59 -13.62
CA GLU A 35 5.24 -6.08 -12.69
C GLU A 35 6.43 -5.44 -13.43
N ALA A 36 6.81 -6.01 -14.58
CA ALA A 36 7.89 -5.49 -15.42
C ALA A 36 7.59 -4.08 -15.96
N THR A 37 6.35 -3.83 -16.41
CA THR A 37 5.93 -2.51 -16.92
C THR A 37 5.94 -1.46 -15.80
N LEU A 38 5.53 -1.86 -14.60
CA LEU A 38 5.58 -1.01 -13.41
C LEU A 38 7.00 -0.69 -12.98
N GLU A 39 7.89 -1.68 -13.02
CA GLU A 39 9.29 -1.53 -12.62
C GLU A 39 10.09 -0.64 -13.59
N GLU A 40 9.77 -0.70 -14.89
CA GLU A 40 10.35 0.17 -15.92
C GLU A 40 9.83 1.61 -15.83
N ALA A 41 8.56 1.81 -15.45
CA ALA A 41 7.97 3.13 -15.29
C ALA A 41 8.49 3.89 -14.05
N GLN A 42 9.16 3.22 -13.11
CA GLN A 42 9.65 3.84 -11.89
C GLN A 42 11.01 4.55 -12.09
N PRO A 43 11.18 5.76 -11.54
CA PRO A 43 12.45 6.48 -11.62
C PRO A 43 13.57 5.70 -10.91
N VAL A 44 14.81 5.87 -11.36
CA VAL A 44 15.96 5.13 -10.82
C VAL A 44 16.25 5.47 -9.36
N GLU A 45 15.87 6.67 -8.92
CA GLU A 45 16.01 7.16 -7.55
C GLU A 45 14.98 6.54 -6.58
N GLN A 46 13.88 5.98 -7.10
CA GLN A 46 12.89 5.31 -6.25
C GLN A 46 13.43 3.96 -5.79
N ALA A 47 13.74 3.85 -4.49
CA ALA A 47 14.22 2.60 -3.88
C ALA A 47 13.09 1.75 -3.26
N GLY A 48 11.94 2.36 -2.95
CA GLY A 48 10.82 1.67 -2.30
C GLY A 48 10.02 0.80 -3.26
N PHE A 49 9.58 -0.37 -2.79
CA PHE A 49 8.72 -1.32 -3.52
C PHE A 49 9.30 -1.80 -4.86
N ARG A 50 10.63 -1.80 -4.99
CA ARG A 50 11.35 -2.34 -6.16
C ARG A 50 12.14 -3.57 -5.82
N ARG A 51 12.26 -4.47 -6.79
CA ARG A 51 13.11 -5.64 -6.64
C ARG A 51 14.57 -5.20 -6.70
N SER A 52 15.39 -5.72 -5.79
CA SER A 52 16.84 -5.48 -5.78
C SER A 52 17.28 -4.04 -5.43
N PHE A 53 16.38 -3.18 -4.95
CA PHE A 53 16.74 -1.87 -4.38
C PHE A 53 16.58 -1.91 -2.86
N SER A 54 17.52 -1.29 -2.14
CA SER A 54 17.48 -1.16 -0.69
C SER A 54 17.55 0.31 -0.25
N THR A 55 16.98 0.61 0.91
CA THR A 55 17.21 1.89 1.59
C THR A 55 18.70 2.14 1.86
N ILE A 56 19.48 1.08 2.02
CA ILE A 56 20.94 1.17 2.21
C ILE A 56 21.62 1.76 0.97
N ASP A 57 21.22 1.33 -0.23
CA ASP A 57 21.79 1.85 -1.49
C ASP A 57 21.50 3.34 -1.66
N HIS A 58 20.30 3.76 -1.23
CA HIS A 58 19.90 5.17 -1.27
C HIS A 58 20.70 6.01 -0.26
N ILE A 59 20.86 5.53 0.98
CA ILE A 59 21.70 6.21 1.99
C ILE A 59 23.13 6.38 1.47
N HIS A 60 23.72 5.30 0.93
CA HIS A 60 25.08 5.36 0.41
C HIS A 60 25.23 6.31 -0.78
N SER A 61 24.18 6.43 -1.62
CA SER A 61 24.15 7.40 -2.72
C SER A 61 24.13 8.85 -2.21
N ILE A 62 23.37 9.13 -1.13
CA ILE A 62 23.35 10.44 -0.49
C ILE A 62 24.71 10.76 0.15
N GLU A 63 25.32 9.80 0.85
CA GLU A 63 26.66 9.95 1.44
C GLU A 63 27.68 10.35 0.38
N ARG A 64 27.73 9.62 -0.74
CA ARG A 64 28.62 9.94 -1.87
C ARG A 64 28.35 11.32 -2.45
N LEU A 65 27.08 11.72 -2.58
CA LEU A 65 26.74 13.05 -3.09
C LEU A 65 27.25 14.16 -2.16
N LEU A 66 27.14 13.97 -0.85
CA LEU A 66 27.66 14.90 0.15
C LEU A 66 29.19 14.98 0.14
N GLU A 67 29.88 13.85 0.00
CA GLU A 67 31.34 13.79 -0.13
C GLU A 67 31.84 14.59 -1.33
N VAL A 68 31.26 14.33 -2.50
CA VAL A 68 31.60 15.04 -3.75
C VAL A 68 31.25 16.53 -3.63
N GLY A 69 30.08 16.87 -3.10
CA GLY A 69 29.72 18.28 -2.90
C GLY A 69 30.71 19.03 -2.02
N CYS A 70 31.17 18.38 -0.94
CA CYS A 70 32.21 18.94 -0.07
C CYS A 70 33.54 19.13 -0.81
N GLU A 71 33.97 18.12 -1.59
CA GLU A 71 35.21 18.16 -2.38
C GLU A 71 35.22 19.33 -3.37
N TYR A 72 34.11 19.56 -4.07
CA TYR A 72 33.98 20.63 -5.07
C TYR A 72 33.42 21.95 -4.51
N GLN A 73 33.32 22.08 -3.19
CA GLN A 73 32.78 23.26 -2.50
C GLN A 73 31.39 23.67 -3.03
N GLN A 74 30.58 22.69 -3.45
CA GLN A 74 29.22 22.89 -3.91
C GLN A 74 28.26 22.83 -2.70
N PRO A 75 27.45 23.87 -2.47
CA PRO A 75 26.47 23.85 -1.40
C PRO A 75 25.34 22.86 -1.74
N ILE A 76 25.19 21.81 -0.92
CA ILE A 76 24.10 20.83 -1.04
C ILE A 76 23.08 21.08 0.07
N THR A 77 21.80 21.12 -0.31
CA THR A 77 20.66 21.16 0.64
C THR A 77 19.85 19.89 0.48
N LEU A 78 19.65 19.15 1.58
CA LEU A 78 18.80 17.96 1.61
C LEU A 78 17.41 18.32 2.16
N VAL A 79 16.36 17.87 1.47
CA VAL A 79 14.97 18.06 1.88
C VAL A 79 14.31 16.69 2.05
N PHE A 80 13.89 16.38 3.28
CA PHE A 80 13.21 15.13 3.59
C PHE A 80 11.70 15.37 3.65
N ILE A 81 10.95 14.72 2.76
CA ILE A 81 9.49 14.82 2.67
C ILE A 81 8.89 13.49 3.09
N ALA A 82 8.05 13.50 4.13
CA ALA A 82 7.29 12.35 4.57
C ALA A 82 5.80 12.66 4.48
N PHE A 83 5.03 11.74 3.90
CA PHE A 83 3.57 11.86 3.79
C PHE A 83 2.90 11.22 5.00
N ASP A 84 2.01 11.95 5.67
CA ASP A 84 1.16 11.37 6.70
C ASP A 84 0.11 10.46 6.04
N LYS A 85 -0.02 9.22 6.53
CA LYS A 85 -0.94 8.21 6.01
C LYS A 85 -0.89 8.07 4.47
N ALA A 86 0.30 7.80 3.94
CA ALA A 86 0.56 7.75 2.50
C ALA A 86 -0.36 6.82 1.70
N PHE A 87 -0.93 5.78 2.33
CA PHE A 87 -1.89 4.88 1.67
C PHE A 87 -3.35 5.32 1.86
N ASP A 88 -3.70 5.89 3.02
CA ASP A 88 -5.09 6.30 3.30
C ASP A 88 -5.45 7.67 2.70
N SER A 89 -4.44 8.50 2.39
CA SER A 89 -4.63 9.85 1.85
C SER A 89 -4.81 9.91 0.33
N VAL A 90 -4.53 8.80 -0.38
CA VAL A 90 -4.64 8.77 -1.85
C VAL A 90 -6.10 8.70 -2.27
N VAL A 91 -6.52 9.64 -3.12
CA VAL A 91 -7.86 9.66 -3.71
C VAL A 91 -7.99 8.52 -4.72
N PRO A 92 -8.94 7.56 -4.58
CA PRO A 92 -9.04 6.40 -5.47
C PRO A 92 -9.19 6.77 -6.95
N GLN A 93 -9.90 7.86 -7.25
CA GLN A 93 -10.08 8.36 -8.61
C GLN A 93 -8.76 8.84 -9.24
N ALA A 94 -7.78 9.26 -8.44
CA ALA A 94 -6.46 9.62 -8.93
C ALA A 94 -5.69 8.37 -9.39
N ILE A 95 -5.78 7.27 -8.65
CA ILE A 95 -5.15 5.98 -8.99
C ILE A 95 -5.67 5.49 -10.35
N TRP A 96 -6.98 5.48 -10.55
CA TRP A 96 -7.57 5.03 -11.82
C TRP A 96 -7.21 5.90 -13.02
N LYS A 97 -6.85 7.17 -12.82
CA LYS A 97 -6.40 8.07 -13.89
C LYS A 97 -4.91 7.93 -14.20
N SER A 98 -4.12 7.41 -13.27
CA SER A 98 -2.67 7.24 -13.41
C SER A 98 -2.26 5.87 -13.94
N LEU A 99 -3.19 4.90 -13.97
CA LEU A 99 -3.03 3.58 -14.56
C LEU A 99 -3.47 3.60 -16.04
#